data_AF-A0A2V7BUS2-F1
#
_entry.id   AF-A0A2V7BUS2-F1
#
_cell.length_a   1.000
_cell.length_b   1.000
_cell.length_c   1.000
_cell.angle_alpha   90.00
_cell.angle_beta   90.00
_cell.angle_gamma   90.00
#
_symmetry.space_group_name_H-M   'P 1'
#
loop_
_entity.id
_entity.type
_entity.pdbx_description
1 polymer ?
#
loop_
_entity_poly.entity_id
_entity_poly.type
_entity_poly.pdbx_seq_one_letter_code
_entity_poly.pdbx_strand_id
1 'polypeptide(L)'
;MNFFGHAVLAIRRSADPAFVLGAMLPDFATMIRARPPLTEHTAIDLGMRFHWRTDDAFHRSPAFGALTHAAVTWLSAHGVRSGSALAAAHVGVEILLDAALAGDALAQQAYLAAIDAAAPRELGRHVTWASDDQSVRFDHLRERLRERGAIVGDIAPDVVAGRLRRALADRPRLALDDAAELAVREWVTTARTQISACAAPLVQDLATQLSITAQS
;
A
#
# COMPACT_ATOMS: atom_id res chain seq x y z
N MET A 1 -0.74 0.45 3.90
CA MET A 1 -0.12 0.91 2.63
C MET A 1 -0.28 -0.22 1.64
N ASN A 2 -0.82 0.10 0.47
CA ASN A 2 -1.17 -0.84 -0.60
C ASN A 2 -0.52 -0.36 -1.91
N PHE A 3 0.76 0.04 -1.84
CA PHE A 3 1.40 0.79 -2.93
C PHE A 3 1.49 -0.06 -4.19
N PHE A 4 1.63 -1.39 -4.03
CA PHE A 4 1.70 -2.28 -5.17
C PHE A 4 0.30 -2.50 -5.79
N GLY A 5 -0.76 -2.59 -4.98
CA GLY A 5 -2.14 -2.55 -5.45
C GLY A 5 -2.46 -1.30 -6.27
N HIS A 6 -1.93 -0.14 -5.87
CA HIS A 6 -2.02 1.08 -6.69
C HIS A 6 -1.28 0.96 -8.02
N ALA A 7 -0.09 0.33 -8.05
CA ALA A 7 0.62 0.06 -9.29
C ALA A 7 -0.19 -0.88 -10.22
N VAL A 8 -0.76 -1.95 -9.67
CA VAL A 8 -1.62 -2.92 -10.39
C VAL A 8 -2.81 -2.23 -11.05
N LEU A 9 -3.47 -1.30 -10.36
CA LEU A 9 -4.56 -0.52 -10.94
C LEU A 9 -4.07 0.54 -11.92
N ALA A 10 -2.94 1.20 -11.63
CA ALA A 10 -2.37 2.25 -12.48
C ALA A 10 -2.00 1.74 -13.87
N ILE A 11 -1.39 0.54 -13.97
CA ILE A 11 -0.98 -0.03 -15.27
C ILE A 11 -2.16 -0.32 -16.20
N ARG A 12 -3.37 -0.52 -15.66
CA ARG A 12 -4.59 -0.68 -16.46
C ARG A 12 -5.01 0.62 -17.14
N ARG A 13 -4.53 1.77 -16.64
CA ARG A 13 -4.81 3.11 -17.17
C ARG A 13 -3.67 3.62 -18.04
N SER A 14 -2.43 3.44 -17.61
CA SER A 14 -1.22 3.87 -18.31
C SER A 14 0.00 3.08 -17.85
N ALA A 15 0.83 2.64 -18.80
CA ALA A 15 2.11 1.99 -18.51
C ALA A 15 3.28 3.00 -18.38
N ASP A 16 3.01 4.31 -18.45
CA ASP A 16 4.01 5.36 -18.23
C ASP A 16 4.60 5.28 -16.81
N PRO A 17 5.92 5.07 -16.63
CA PRO A 17 6.56 5.02 -15.32
C PRO A 17 6.29 6.25 -14.46
N ALA A 18 6.12 7.44 -15.04
CA ALA A 18 5.80 8.65 -14.30
C ALA A 18 4.39 8.62 -13.70
N PHE A 19 3.42 8.07 -14.43
CA PHE A 19 2.07 7.87 -13.93
C PHE A 19 2.03 6.81 -12.82
N VAL A 20 2.71 5.68 -13.02
CA VAL A 20 2.80 4.61 -12.02
C VAL A 20 3.51 5.09 -10.75
N LEU A 21 4.60 5.85 -10.89
CA LEU A 21 5.27 6.51 -9.76
C LEU A 21 4.32 7.43 -9.01
N GLY A 22 3.60 8.30 -9.73
CA GLY A 22 2.58 9.18 -9.16
C GLY A 22 1.52 8.42 -8.35
N ALA A 23 1.08 7.26 -8.83
CA ALA A 23 0.09 6.42 -8.14
C ALA A 23 0.60 5.80 -6.83
N MET A 24 1.93 5.67 -6.66
CA MET A 24 2.56 5.11 -5.46
C MET A 24 3.12 6.16 -4.50
N LEU A 25 3.37 7.39 -4.97
CA LEU A 25 4.03 8.44 -4.18
C LEU A 25 3.32 8.79 -2.86
N PRO A 26 1.97 8.91 -2.79
CA PRO A 26 1.28 9.16 -1.52
C PRO A 26 1.53 8.05 -0.49
N ASP A 27 1.65 6.81 -0.94
CA ASP A 27 1.98 5.69 -0.06
C ASP A 27 3.41 5.77 0.43
N PHE A 28 4.35 6.08 -0.47
CA PHE A 28 5.75 6.30 -0.10
C PHE A 28 5.90 7.45 0.89
N ALA A 29 5.15 8.54 0.71
CA ALA A 29 5.11 9.65 1.66
C ALA A 29 4.70 9.17 3.07
N THR A 30 3.67 8.33 3.16
CA THR A 30 3.25 7.74 4.44
C THR A 30 4.33 6.84 5.04
N MET A 31 5.00 6.01 4.22
CA MET A 31 6.10 5.13 4.66
C MET A 31 7.29 5.90 5.24
N ILE A 32 7.58 7.09 4.71
CA ILE A 32 8.62 7.98 5.25
C ILE A 32 8.11 8.98 6.29
N ARG A 33 6.82 8.91 6.68
CA ARG A 33 6.16 9.80 7.63
C ARG A 33 6.21 11.28 7.18
N ALA A 34 5.92 11.51 5.91
CA ALA A 34 5.82 12.82 5.28
C ALA A 34 4.39 13.08 4.75
N ARG A 35 4.13 14.32 4.33
CA ARG A 35 2.96 14.63 3.50
C ARG A 35 3.27 14.27 2.05
N PRO A 36 2.24 13.98 1.22
CA PRO A 36 2.45 13.80 -0.21
C PRO A 36 3.22 14.98 -0.82
N PRO A 37 4.19 14.71 -1.72
CA PRO A 37 5.00 15.76 -2.34
C PRO A 37 4.18 16.58 -3.35
N LEU A 38 4.73 17.70 -3.79
CA LEU A 38 4.22 18.46 -4.93
C LEU A 38 4.98 18.08 -6.20
N THR A 39 4.37 18.29 -7.36
CA THR A 39 5.03 18.08 -8.66
C THR A 39 4.41 18.96 -9.74
N GLU A 40 5.24 19.42 -10.68
CA GLU A 40 4.79 20.08 -11.92
C GLU A 40 4.76 19.11 -13.11
N HIS A 41 5.24 17.87 -12.94
CA HIS A 41 5.27 16.89 -14.01
C HIS A 41 3.88 16.28 -14.20
N THR A 42 3.25 16.59 -15.34
CA THR A 42 1.84 16.26 -15.61
C THR A 42 1.48 14.80 -15.37
N ALA A 43 2.30 13.84 -15.82
CA ALA A 43 2.01 12.43 -15.63
C ALA A 43 2.08 11.98 -14.14
N ILE A 44 2.99 12.57 -13.35
CA ILE A 44 3.11 12.26 -11.92
C ILE A 44 1.90 12.82 -11.17
N ASP A 45 1.49 14.07 -11.46
CA ASP A 45 0.29 14.68 -10.88
C ASP A 45 -0.97 13.86 -11.21
N LEU A 46 -1.13 13.43 -12.47
CA LEU A 46 -2.24 12.57 -12.87
C LEU A 46 -2.21 11.22 -12.13
N GLY A 47 -1.03 10.63 -11.91
CA GLY A 47 -0.87 9.43 -11.11
C GLY A 47 -1.29 9.63 -9.65
N MET A 48 -0.91 10.74 -9.02
CA MET A 48 -1.30 11.06 -7.65
C MET A 48 -2.82 11.28 -7.53
N ARG A 49 -3.43 11.95 -8.51
CA ARG A 49 -4.90 12.08 -8.58
C ARG A 49 -5.59 10.73 -8.74
N PHE A 50 -5.01 9.85 -9.57
CA PHE A 50 -5.52 8.50 -9.74
C PHE A 50 -5.41 7.69 -8.43
N HIS A 51 -4.32 7.85 -7.67
CA HIS A 51 -4.17 7.28 -6.33
C HIS A 51 -5.35 7.70 -5.43
N TRP A 52 -5.62 8.99 -5.25
CA TRP A 52 -6.68 9.44 -4.33
C TRP A 52 -8.07 8.91 -4.73
N ARG A 53 -8.36 8.84 -6.04
CA ARG A 53 -9.62 8.26 -6.54
C ARG A 53 -9.70 6.75 -6.27
N THR A 54 -8.58 6.06 -6.48
CA THR A 54 -8.46 4.63 -6.19
C THR A 54 -8.66 4.38 -4.70
N ASP A 55 -8.05 5.21 -3.87
CA ASP A 55 -8.10 5.09 -2.42
C ASP A 55 -9.53 5.32 -1.90
N ASP A 56 -10.22 6.36 -2.37
CA ASP A 56 -11.65 6.57 -2.03
C ASP A 56 -12.52 5.37 -2.44
N ALA A 57 -12.37 4.88 -3.69
CA ALA A 57 -13.12 3.73 -4.17
C ALA A 57 -12.82 2.44 -3.37
N PHE A 58 -11.54 2.21 -3.03
CA PHE A 58 -11.09 1.07 -2.24
C PHE A 58 -11.67 1.09 -0.83
N HIS A 59 -11.61 2.24 -0.14
CA HIS A 59 -12.16 2.38 1.21
C HIS A 59 -13.68 2.27 1.26
N ARG A 60 -14.37 2.59 0.16
CA ARG A 60 -15.82 2.40 0.01
C ARG A 60 -16.22 1.00 -0.45
N SER A 61 -15.25 0.15 -0.80
CA SER A 61 -15.52 -1.21 -1.29
C SER A 61 -16.14 -2.08 -0.20
N PRO A 62 -17.29 -2.72 -0.47
CA PRO A 62 -17.87 -3.71 0.46
C PRO A 62 -16.93 -4.86 0.78
N ALA A 63 -16.10 -5.29 -0.19
CA ALA A 63 -15.16 -6.39 0.00
C ALA A 63 -14.04 -6.00 0.99
N PHE A 64 -13.45 -4.80 0.84
CA PHE A 64 -12.44 -4.32 1.79
C PHE A 64 -13.03 -4.12 3.20
N GLY A 65 -14.24 -3.54 3.27
CA GLY A 65 -14.97 -3.40 4.52
C GLY A 65 -15.23 -4.74 5.22
N ALA A 66 -15.66 -5.76 4.48
CA ALA A 66 -15.91 -7.10 5.01
C ALA A 66 -14.63 -7.78 5.53
N LEU A 67 -13.53 -7.71 4.78
CA LEU A 67 -12.23 -8.25 5.20
C LEU A 67 -11.72 -7.55 6.47
N THR A 68 -11.80 -6.22 6.51
CA THR A 68 -11.38 -5.42 7.67
C THR A 68 -12.25 -5.75 8.88
N HIS A 69 -13.57 -5.82 8.72
CA HIS A 69 -14.48 -6.19 9.80
C HIS A 69 -14.18 -7.57 10.37
N ALA A 70 -14.01 -8.59 9.51
CA ALA A 70 -13.67 -9.95 9.93
C ALA A 70 -12.35 -9.98 10.72
N ALA A 71 -11.34 -9.23 10.27
CA ALA A 71 -10.07 -9.10 10.97
C ALA A 71 -10.22 -8.41 12.34
N VAL A 72 -11.00 -7.34 12.44
CA VAL A 72 -11.28 -6.67 13.72
C VAL A 72 -11.98 -7.61 14.69
N THR A 73 -13.00 -8.34 14.23
CA THR A 73 -13.71 -9.33 15.07
C THR A 73 -12.74 -10.39 15.59
N TRP A 74 -11.89 -10.94 14.71
CA TRP A 74 -10.91 -11.95 15.09
C TRP A 74 -9.91 -11.41 16.11
N LEU A 75 -9.26 -10.28 15.83
CA LEU A 75 -8.23 -9.70 16.72
C LEU A 75 -8.82 -9.31 18.08
N SER A 76 -10.04 -8.75 18.10
CA SER A 76 -10.72 -8.39 19.35
C SER A 76 -11.06 -9.62 20.19
N ALA A 77 -11.50 -10.72 19.56
CA ALA A 77 -11.75 -11.98 20.25
C ALA A 77 -10.48 -12.60 20.85
N HIS A 78 -9.30 -12.24 20.31
CA HIS A 78 -7.99 -12.66 20.81
C HIS A 78 -7.31 -11.60 21.69
N GLY A 79 -8.10 -10.69 22.30
CA GLY A 79 -7.64 -9.77 23.33
C GLY A 79 -6.92 -8.52 22.84
N VAL A 80 -6.85 -8.28 21.53
CA VAL A 80 -6.27 -7.04 21.00
C VAL A 80 -7.20 -5.85 21.30
N ARG A 81 -6.64 -4.79 21.88
CA ARG A 81 -7.41 -3.56 22.21
C ARG A 81 -8.09 -3.00 20.96
N SER A 82 -9.34 -2.54 21.09
CA SER A 82 -10.17 -2.05 19.97
C SER A 82 -9.44 -1.14 18.97
N GLY A 83 -8.73 -0.11 19.44
CA GLY A 83 -7.97 0.80 18.56
C GLY A 83 -6.83 0.10 17.81
N SER A 84 -6.05 -0.72 18.51
CA SER A 84 -4.99 -1.55 17.93
C SER A 84 -5.55 -2.58 16.94
N ALA A 85 -6.68 -3.21 17.26
CA ALA A 85 -7.34 -4.20 16.43
C ALA A 85 -7.82 -3.58 15.11
N LEU A 86 -8.47 -2.42 15.16
CA LEU A 86 -8.88 -1.67 13.97
C LEU A 86 -7.69 -1.28 13.10
N ALA A 87 -6.65 -0.70 13.70
CA ALA A 87 -5.47 -0.26 12.96
C ALA A 87 -4.71 -1.45 12.33
N ALA A 88 -4.52 -2.53 13.08
CA ALA A 88 -3.85 -3.73 12.61
C ALA A 88 -4.65 -4.46 11.53
N ALA A 89 -5.97 -4.56 11.68
CA ALA A 89 -6.87 -5.14 10.67
C ALA A 89 -6.79 -4.36 9.36
N HIS A 90 -6.97 -3.04 9.42
CA HIS A 90 -6.98 -2.18 8.25
C HIS A 90 -5.65 -2.25 7.47
N VAL A 91 -4.54 -1.94 8.14
CA VAL A 91 -3.21 -1.95 7.49
C VAL A 91 -2.76 -3.37 7.14
N GLY A 92 -3.14 -4.36 7.94
CA GLY A 92 -2.81 -5.76 7.70
C GLY A 92 -3.48 -6.31 6.46
N VAL A 93 -4.77 -6.00 6.24
CA VAL A 93 -5.50 -6.41 5.03
C VAL A 93 -4.84 -5.81 3.80
N GLU A 94 -4.47 -4.53 3.82
CA GLU A 94 -3.73 -3.88 2.72
C GLU A 94 -2.40 -4.58 2.40
N ILE A 95 -1.60 -4.90 3.42
CA ILE A 95 -0.32 -5.61 3.22
C ILE A 95 -0.53 -6.99 2.59
N LEU A 96 -1.58 -7.70 3.01
CA LEU A 96 -1.89 -9.04 2.50
C LEU A 96 -2.49 -9.00 1.09
N LEU A 97 -3.21 -7.93 0.74
CA LEU A 97 -3.67 -7.69 -0.63
C LEU A 97 -2.48 -7.40 -1.56
N ASP A 98 -1.55 -6.53 -1.17
CA ASP A 98 -0.30 -6.29 -1.92
C ASP A 98 0.46 -7.59 -2.19
N ALA A 99 0.57 -8.45 -1.17
CA ALA A 99 1.22 -9.75 -1.29
C ALA A 99 0.44 -10.70 -2.22
N ALA A 100 -0.89 -10.76 -2.12
CA ALA A 100 -1.72 -11.59 -2.99
C ALA A 100 -1.63 -11.17 -4.47
N LEU A 101 -1.37 -9.89 -4.74
CA LEU A 101 -1.23 -9.35 -6.11
C LEU A 101 0.16 -9.56 -6.70
N ALA A 102 1.15 -10.02 -5.92
CA ALA A 102 2.54 -10.16 -6.34
C ALA A 102 2.76 -11.04 -7.58
N GLY A 103 1.79 -11.89 -7.94
CA GLY A 103 1.84 -12.71 -9.15
C GLY A 103 1.64 -11.96 -10.47
N ASP A 104 1.24 -10.68 -10.44
CA ASP A 104 1.04 -9.87 -11.65
C ASP A 104 2.39 -9.41 -12.23
N ALA A 105 2.88 -10.14 -13.23
CA ALA A 105 4.18 -9.88 -13.85
C ALA A 105 4.28 -8.50 -14.53
N LEU A 106 3.18 -7.97 -15.10
CA LEU A 106 3.19 -6.66 -15.73
C LEU A 106 3.27 -5.56 -14.68
N ALA A 107 2.53 -5.72 -13.57
CA ALA A 107 2.59 -4.79 -12.47
C ALA A 107 3.98 -4.79 -11.80
N GLN A 108 4.62 -5.96 -11.66
CA GLN A 108 5.99 -6.06 -11.15
C GLN A 108 6.99 -5.28 -12.01
N GLN A 109 6.92 -5.44 -13.34
CA GLN A 109 7.79 -4.72 -14.26
C GLN A 109 7.57 -3.21 -14.19
N ALA A 110 6.32 -2.76 -14.18
CA ALA A 110 5.99 -1.35 -14.09
C ALA A 110 6.39 -0.73 -12.74
N TYR A 111 6.18 -1.46 -11.64
CA TYR A 111 6.63 -1.08 -10.31
C TYR A 111 8.15 -0.85 -10.29
N LEU A 112 8.94 -1.82 -10.76
CA LEU A 112 10.40 -1.71 -10.78
C LEU A 112 10.87 -0.57 -11.68
N ALA A 113 10.27 -0.43 -12.88
CA ALA A 113 10.59 0.67 -13.79
C ALA A 113 10.30 2.04 -13.16
N ALA A 114 9.19 2.18 -12.43
CA ALA A 114 8.87 3.41 -11.71
C ALA A 114 9.83 3.70 -10.55
N ILE A 115 10.29 2.68 -9.82
CA ILE A 115 11.29 2.82 -8.75
C ILE A 115 12.65 3.23 -9.32
N ASP A 116 13.09 2.64 -10.43
CA ASP A 116 14.34 3.02 -11.09
C ASP A 116 14.26 4.46 -11.64
N ALA A 117 13.17 4.79 -12.33
CA ALA A 117 12.95 6.12 -12.90
C ALA A 117 12.78 7.22 -11.82
N ALA A 118 12.41 6.86 -10.59
CA ALA A 118 12.31 7.79 -9.46
C ALA A 118 13.66 8.31 -8.94
N ALA A 119 14.79 7.91 -9.55
CA ALA A 119 16.11 8.39 -9.18
C ALA A 119 16.20 9.94 -9.21
N PRO A 120 17.01 10.57 -8.32
CA PRO A 120 17.06 12.03 -8.19
C PRO A 120 17.40 12.81 -9.47
N ARG A 121 18.11 12.18 -10.42
CA ARG A 121 18.49 12.80 -11.70
C ARG A 121 17.49 12.55 -12.84
N GLU A 122 16.48 11.72 -12.61
CA GLU A 122 15.44 11.36 -13.58
C GLU A 122 14.08 11.94 -13.17
N LEU A 123 13.05 11.12 -12.93
CA LEU A 123 11.74 11.61 -12.50
C LEU A 123 11.78 12.20 -11.09
N GLY A 124 12.70 11.76 -10.24
CA GLY A 124 12.87 12.25 -8.87
C GLY A 124 13.11 13.77 -8.80
N ARG A 125 13.74 14.37 -9.83
CA ARG A 125 13.95 15.83 -9.91
C ARG A 125 12.65 16.64 -10.04
N HIS A 126 11.55 15.98 -10.39
CA HIS A 126 10.23 16.59 -10.53
C HIS A 126 9.36 16.43 -9.28
N VAL A 127 9.88 15.81 -8.22
CA VAL A 127 9.17 15.56 -6.96
C VAL A 127 9.68 16.51 -5.89
N THR A 128 8.85 17.45 -5.48
CA THR A 128 9.18 18.47 -4.49
C THR A 128 8.63 18.06 -3.13
N TRP A 129 9.53 17.62 -2.25
CA TRP A 129 9.23 17.34 -0.85
C TRP A 129 9.21 18.61 0.00
N ALA A 130 8.55 18.58 1.15
CA ALA A 130 8.43 19.77 2.01
C ALA A 130 9.75 20.17 2.69
N SER A 131 10.74 19.27 2.72
CA SER A 131 12.09 19.54 3.22
C SER A 131 13.14 18.62 2.58
N ASP A 132 14.40 19.03 2.61
CA ASP A 132 15.54 18.21 2.15
C ASP A 132 15.62 16.87 2.88
N ASP A 133 15.33 16.86 4.18
CA ASP A 133 15.31 15.64 4.99
C ASP A 133 14.24 14.64 4.50
N GLN A 134 13.07 15.10 4.04
CA GLN A 134 12.07 14.22 3.43
C GLN A 134 12.54 13.68 2.07
N SER A 135 13.24 14.51 1.28
CA SER A 135 13.84 14.09 0.01
C SER A 135 14.88 12.98 0.22
N VAL A 136 15.76 13.13 1.21
CA VAL A 136 16.75 12.11 1.59
C VAL A 136 16.07 10.83 2.07
N ARG A 137 15.04 10.94 2.93
CA ARG A 137 14.27 9.76 3.39
C ARG A 137 13.58 9.04 2.24
N PHE A 138 13.06 9.76 1.25
CA PHE A 138 12.48 9.17 0.05
C PHE A 138 13.53 8.44 -0.78
N ASP A 139 14.70 9.03 -1.01
CA ASP A 139 15.76 8.37 -1.80
C ASP A 139 16.28 7.10 -1.10
N HIS A 140 16.42 7.13 0.23
CA HIS A 140 16.72 5.92 1.02
C HIS A 140 15.61 4.86 0.94
N LEU A 141 14.34 5.27 0.91
CA LEU A 141 13.25 4.33 0.70
C LEU A 141 13.33 3.70 -0.71
N ARG A 142 13.54 4.52 -1.74
CA ARG A 142 13.67 4.09 -3.14
C ARG A 142 14.79 3.06 -3.30
N GLU A 143 15.99 3.35 -2.80
CA GLU A 143 17.12 2.39 -2.93
C GLU A 143 16.83 1.07 -2.19
N ARG A 144 16.25 1.10 -0.99
CA ARG A 144 15.86 -0.14 -0.29
C ARG A 144 14.80 -0.93 -1.05
N LEU A 145 13.84 -0.26 -1.69
CA LEU A 145 12.82 -0.92 -2.51
C LEU A 145 13.43 -1.52 -3.77
N ARG A 146 14.35 -0.80 -4.40
CA ARG A 146 15.11 -1.25 -5.57
C ARG A 146 15.98 -2.47 -5.26
N GLU A 147 16.76 -2.43 -4.18
CA GLU A 147 17.58 -3.55 -3.70
C GLU A 147 16.73 -4.79 -3.37
N ARG A 148 15.54 -4.57 -2.80
CA ARG A 148 14.60 -5.66 -2.51
C ARG A 148 14.03 -6.28 -3.78
N GLY A 149 13.83 -5.49 -4.84
CA GLY A 149 13.27 -5.93 -6.10
C GLY A 149 11.79 -6.29 -6.01
N ALA A 150 11.39 -7.35 -6.73
CA ALA A 150 10.00 -7.75 -6.90
C ALA A 150 9.27 -7.97 -5.56
N ILE A 151 7.97 -7.67 -5.55
CA ILE A 151 7.12 -7.98 -4.39
C ILE A 151 7.00 -9.50 -4.25
N VAL A 152 7.20 -10.01 -3.04
CA VAL A 152 7.09 -11.43 -2.72
C VAL A 152 5.69 -11.71 -2.20
N GLY A 153 4.98 -12.65 -2.83
CA GLY A 153 3.59 -12.97 -2.46
C GLY A 153 3.46 -13.82 -1.21
N ASP A 154 4.44 -14.67 -0.90
CA ASP A 154 4.46 -15.45 0.33
C ASP A 154 5.22 -14.71 1.46
N ILE A 155 4.67 -13.58 1.89
CA ILE A 155 5.24 -12.81 2.99
C ILE A 155 5.02 -13.54 4.32
N ALA A 156 6.08 -13.91 5.04
CA ALA A 156 5.94 -14.62 6.32
C ALA A 156 5.11 -13.83 7.35
N PRO A 157 4.26 -14.49 8.17
CA PRO A 157 3.43 -13.83 9.19
C PRO A 157 4.23 -12.92 10.15
N ASP A 158 5.42 -13.35 10.55
CA ASP A 158 6.33 -12.60 11.42
C ASP A 158 6.74 -11.26 10.81
N VAL A 159 6.93 -11.24 9.49
CA VAL A 159 7.29 -10.03 8.76
C VAL A 159 6.11 -9.06 8.73
N VAL A 160 4.88 -9.55 8.55
CA VAL A 160 3.66 -8.72 8.57
C VAL A 160 3.43 -8.14 9.96
N ALA A 161 3.48 -8.97 11.01
CA ALA A 161 3.29 -8.52 12.38
C ALA A 161 4.36 -7.49 12.81
N GLY A 162 5.64 -7.75 12.51
CA GLY A 162 6.71 -6.81 12.80
C GLY A 162 6.59 -5.50 12.03
N ARG A 163 6.06 -5.50 10.80
CA ARG A 163 5.75 -4.28 10.06
C ARG A 163 4.64 -3.48 10.73
N LEU A 164 3.55 -4.14 11.14
CA LEU A 164 2.43 -3.51 11.83
C LEU A 164 2.88 -2.90 13.17
N ARG A 165 3.67 -3.64 13.96
CA ARG A 165 4.22 -3.13 15.21
C ARG A 165 5.03 -1.84 15.00
N ARG A 166 5.95 -1.82 14.02
CA ARG A 166 6.73 -0.61 13.69
C ARG A 166 5.86 0.54 13.17
N ALA A 167 4.85 0.24 12.35
CA ALA A 167 3.96 1.26 11.79
C ALA A 167 3.07 1.93 12.86
N LEU A 168 2.77 1.20 13.94
CA LEU A 168 1.90 1.67 15.03
C LEU A 168 2.66 2.14 16.28
N ALA A 169 3.97 1.91 16.35
CA ALA A 169 4.80 2.19 17.54
C ALA A 169 4.70 3.64 18.04
N ASP A 170 4.71 4.61 17.13
CA ASP A 170 4.68 6.04 17.46
C ASP A 170 3.28 6.53 17.90
N ARG A 171 2.28 5.65 17.90
CA ARG A 171 0.90 5.96 18.29
C ARG A 171 0.58 5.17 19.56
N PRO A 172 0.81 5.70 20.78
CA PRO A 172 0.70 4.93 22.03
C PRO A 172 -0.66 4.23 22.22
N ARG A 173 -1.74 4.85 21.72
CA ARG A 173 -3.10 4.29 21.77
C ARG A 173 -3.33 3.11 20.81
N LEU A 174 -2.48 2.95 19.79
CA LEU A 174 -2.58 1.90 18.76
C LEU A 174 -1.42 0.91 18.79
N ALA A 175 -0.32 1.24 19.48
CA ALA A 175 0.87 0.42 19.59
C ALA A 175 0.52 -1.02 20.03
N LEU A 176 1.16 -1.99 19.39
CA LEU A 176 1.02 -3.41 19.67
C LEU A 176 2.01 -3.77 20.79
N ASP A 177 1.49 -4.37 21.86
CA ASP A 177 2.32 -5.10 22.81
C ASP A 177 2.66 -6.50 22.27
N ASP A 178 3.44 -7.26 23.03
CA ASP A 178 3.94 -8.56 22.59
C ASP A 178 2.80 -9.59 22.39
N ALA A 179 1.76 -9.51 23.21
CA ALA A 179 0.57 -10.37 23.07
C ALA A 179 -0.22 -10.01 21.81
N ALA A 180 -0.43 -8.72 21.53
CA ALA A 180 -1.10 -8.26 20.33
C ALA A 180 -0.30 -8.57 19.06
N GLU A 181 1.03 -8.47 19.09
CA GLU A 181 1.88 -8.88 17.98
C GLU A 181 1.75 -10.38 17.70
N LEU A 182 1.72 -11.22 18.74
CA LEU A 182 1.49 -12.66 18.59
C LEU A 182 0.12 -12.96 17.95
N ALA A 183 -0.94 -12.32 18.44
CA ALA A 183 -2.29 -12.46 17.88
C ALA A 183 -2.32 -12.06 16.40
N VAL A 184 -1.62 -10.98 16.02
CA VAL A 184 -1.52 -10.56 14.61
C VAL A 184 -0.81 -11.62 13.75
N ARG A 185 0.24 -12.29 14.25
CA ARG A 185 0.93 -13.37 13.51
C ARG A 185 -0.02 -14.54 13.22
N GLU A 186 -0.80 -14.94 14.20
CA GLU A 186 -1.81 -16.01 14.08
C GLU A 186 -2.93 -15.60 13.12
N TRP A 187 -3.43 -14.37 13.24
CA TRP A 187 -4.43 -13.82 12.33
C TRP A 187 -3.94 -13.84 10.88
N VAL A 188 -2.72 -13.37 10.61
CA VAL A 188 -2.16 -13.36 9.25
C VAL A 188 -2.11 -14.77 8.65
N THR A 189 -1.77 -15.77 9.47
CA THR A 189 -1.72 -17.17 9.04
C THR A 189 -3.09 -17.67 8.59
N THR A 190 -4.14 -17.35 9.34
CA THR A 190 -5.51 -17.82 9.06
C THR A 190 -6.22 -17.01 7.98
N ALA A 191 -5.97 -15.69 7.91
CA ALA A 191 -6.66 -14.78 7.00
C ALA A 191 -6.10 -14.78 5.56
N ARG A 192 -4.84 -15.21 5.37
CA ARG A 192 -4.14 -15.12 4.07
C ARG A 192 -4.94 -15.69 2.91
N THR A 193 -5.46 -16.91 3.06
CA THR A 193 -6.17 -17.60 1.97
C THR A 193 -7.42 -16.85 1.55
N GLN A 194 -8.21 -16.38 2.53
CA GLN A 194 -9.42 -15.60 2.27
C GLN A 194 -9.10 -14.28 1.58
N ILE A 195 -8.12 -13.52 2.09
CA ILE A 195 -7.73 -12.24 1.50
C ILE A 195 -7.19 -12.43 0.07
N SER A 196 -6.40 -13.48 -0.15
CA SER A 196 -5.86 -13.80 -1.47
C SER A 196 -6.96 -14.11 -2.48
N ALA A 197 -7.99 -14.87 -2.07
CA ALA A 197 -9.14 -15.16 -2.91
C ALA A 197 -9.96 -13.91 -3.28
N CYS A 198 -9.94 -12.87 -2.43
CA CYS A 198 -10.63 -11.60 -2.69
C CYS A 198 -9.83 -10.60 -3.54
N ALA A 199 -8.50 -10.77 -3.67
CA ALA A 199 -7.64 -9.76 -4.27
C ALA A 199 -7.97 -9.48 -5.75
N ALA A 200 -8.03 -10.51 -6.60
CA ALA A 200 -8.31 -10.34 -8.02
C ALA A 200 -9.73 -9.82 -8.31
N PRO A 201 -10.81 -10.35 -7.68
CA PRO A 201 -12.15 -9.77 -7.80
C PRO A 201 -12.21 -8.30 -7.39
N LEU A 202 -11.58 -7.94 -6.26
CA LEU A 202 -11.54 -6.56 -5.78
C LEU A 202 -10.88 -5.62 -6.78
N VAL A 203 -9.73 -5.99 -7.35
CA VAL A 203 -9.07 -5.19 -8.38
C VAL A 203 -9.96 -5.02 -9.61
N GLN A 204 -10.69 -6.06 -10.02
CA GLN A 204 -11.60 -5.98 -11.17
C GLN A 204 -12.77 -5.02 -10.92
N ASP A 205 -13.37 -5.08 -9.74
CA ASP A 205 -14.45 -4.19 -9.34
C ASP A 205 -13.99 -2.73 -9.30
N LEU A 206 -12.81 -2.46 -8.71
CA LEU A 206 -12.22 -1.12 -8.65
C LEU A 206 -11.90 -0.59 -10.04
N ALA A 207 -11.30 -1.40 -10.92
CA ALA A 207 -11.00 -0.98 -12.28
C ALA A 207 -12.28 -0.59 -13.06
N THR A 208 -13.37 -1.32 -12.83
CA THR A 208 -14.68 -1.02 -13.43
C THR A 208 -15.23 0.31 -12.93
N GLN A 209 -15.23 0.53 -11.60
CA GLN A 209 -15.70 1.77 -11.00
C GLN A 209 -14.89 2.99 -11.47
N LEU A 210 -13.56 2.88 -11.47
CA LEU A 210 -12.66 3.96 -11.88
C LEU A 210 -12.80 4.31 -13.37
N SER A 211 -13.17 3.35 -14.21
CA SER A 211 -13.43 3.59 -15.64
C SER A 211 -14.73 4.35 -15.87
N ILE A 212 -15.78 4.05 -15.08
CA ILE A 212 -17.08 4.75 -15.16
C ILE A 212 -16.90 6.23 -14.77
N THR A 213 -16.21 6.49 -13.65
CA THR A 213 -16.02 7.88 -13.17
C THR A 213 -15.05 8.68 -14.04
N ALA A 214 -14.30 8.07 -14.97
CA ALA A 214 -13.45 8.79 -15.92
C ALA A 214 -14.23 9.35 -17.12
N GLN A 215 -15.48 8.91 -17.33
CA GLN A 215 -16.34 9.34 -18.45
C GLN A 215 -17.41 10.36 -18.03
N SER A 216 -17.58 10.60 -16.74
CA SER A 216 -18.50 11.57 -16.12
C SER A 216 -17.79 12.86 -15.72
#